data_AF-A0A914ZU63-F1
#
_entry.id   AF-A0A914ZU63-F1
#
_cell.length_a   1.000
_cell.length_b   1.000
_cell.length_c   1.000
_cell.angle_alpha   90.00
_cell.angle_beta   90.00
_cell.angle_gamma   90.00
#
_symmetry.space_group_name_H-M   'P 1'
#
loop_
_entity.id
_entity.type
_entity.pdbx_description
1 polymer ?
#
loop_
_entity_poly.entity_id
_entity_poly.type
_entity_poly.pdbx_seq_one_letter_code
_entity_poly.pdbx_strand_id
1 'polypeptide(L)'
;MNSSVLSKLSTCGISVAKCVRNLHVTAGVRTSVFMKRQKKIDPDIAKQREARKRRKLEKEIRAMQKHSKRPKPVDEMTVDIRSMKNIDERYRTKTELSHAETDERAVAQKEYTRSRGALMRVDDAWIRDSIAKQDKALNELKKLAPELYEAALRPDVRVAQGIVLNGPANTPPLPYYQSPDGDYIDTTRSWV
;
A
#
# COMPACT_ATOMS: atom_id res chain seq x y z
N MET A 1 8.24 -38.13 34.47
CA MET A 1 8.12 -38.61 33.08
C MET A 1 8.98 -37.68 32.24
N ASN A 2 10.30 -37.90 32.23
CA ASN A 2 11.05 -38.75 31.29
C ASN A 2 10.76 -38.26 29.86
N SER A 3 11.73 -37.82 29.06
CA SER A 3 13.12 -38.29 28.89
C SER A 3 13.83 -37.21 28.06
N SER A 4 15.00 -36.71 28.48
CA SER A 4 16.34 -37.13 27.99
C SER A 4 16.48 -37.05 26.45
N VAL A 5 17.51 -36.45 25.88
CA VAL A 5 18.82 -37.10 25.73
C VAL A 5 19.82 -36.14 25.03
N LEU A 6 20.97 -35.95 25.67
CA LEU A 6 22.35 -35.84 25.14
C LEU A 6 22.70 -34.73 24.12
N SER A 7 23.58 -33.80 24.50
CA SER A 7 25.06 -33.91 24.38
C SER A 7 25.55 -32.91 23.31
N LYS A 8 26.71 -32.26 23.38
CA LYS A 8 28.03 -32.76 23.77
C LYS A 8 28.84 -31.61 24.37
N LEU A 9 29.43 -31.89 25.53
CA LEU A 9 30.61 -31.20 26.04
C LEU A 9 31.76 -31.46 25.06
N SER A 10 32.40 -30.41 24.56
CA SER A 10 33.73 -30.53 23.96
C SER A 10 34.77 -30.11 25.00
N THR A 11 35.30 -31.15 25.62
CA THR A 11 36.46 -31.20 26.49
C THR A 11 37.71 -30.87 25.67
N CYS A 12 38.29 -29.68 25.83
CA CYS A 12 39.72 -29.51 25.62
C CYS A 12 40.41 -29.80 26.95
N GLY A 13 40.53 -31.10 27.26
CA GLY A 13 41.41 -31.59 28.30
C GLY A 13 42.85 -31.42 27.83
N ILE A 14 43.60 -30.54 28.50
CA ILE A 14 45.05 -30.53 28.40
C ILE A 14 45.50 -31.77 29.18
N SER A 15 45.92 -32.80 28.44
CA SER A 15 46.51 -34.01 29.00
C SER A 15 47.79 -33.64 29.73
N VAL A 16 47.74 -33.71 31.06
CA VAL A 16 48.92 -33.61 31.92
C VAL A 16 49.70 -34.92 31.77
N ALA A 17 50.82 -34.87 31.06
CA ALA A 17 51.78 -35.96 30.97
C ALA A 17 52.36 -36.27 32.36
N LYS A 18 52.55 -37.56 32.63
CA LYS A 18 53.02 -38.11 33.91
C LYS A 18 54.42 -37.61 34.28
N CYS A 19 54.55 -37.36 35.59
CA CYS A 19 55.78 -37.37 36.40
C CYS A 19 56.84 -36.30 36.12
N VAL A 20 56.66 -35.13 36.74
CA VAL A 20 57.74 -34.45 37.45
C VAL A 20 57.19 -33.93 38.79
N ARG A 21 57.61 -34.58 39.89
CA ARG A 21 57.70 -34.13 41.29
C ARG A 21 56.61 -33.17 41.83
N ASN A 22 55.79 -33.67 42.76
CA ASN A 22 55.13 -32.95 43.87
C ASN A 22 54.84 -31.45 43.67
N LEU A 23 53.82 -31.11 42.87
CA LEU A 23 53.20 -29.78 42.89
C LEU A 23 51.69 -29.92 43.05
N HIS A 24 51.18 -29.60 44.24
CA HIS A 24 49.76 -29.38 44.47
C HIS A 24 49.39 -28.01 43.87
N VAL A 25 48.77 -27.99 42.69
CA VAL A 25 48.18 -26.76 42.13
C VAL A 25 46.71 -26.74 42.54
N THR A 26 46.39 -26.11 43.67
CA THR A 26 45.02 -25.69 43.97
C THR A 26 44.56 -24.75 42.85
N ALA A 27 43.36 -24.99 42.31
CA ALA A 27 42.76 -24.15 41.28
C ALA A 27 42.54 -22.73 41.84
N GLY A 28 43.57 -21.89 41.70
CA GLY A 28 43.52 -20.49 42.09
C GLY A 28 42.36 -19.80 41.40
N VAL A 29 41.57 -19.11 42.21
CA VAL A 29 40.50 -18.19 41.81
C VAL A 29 40.88 -17.48 40.52
N ARG A 30 40.07 -17.65 39.46
CA ARG A 30 40.26 -17.05 38.13
C ARG A 30 40.09 -15.53 38.17
N THR A 31 40.95 -14.82 38.87
CA THR A 31 41.07 -13.37 38.83
C THR A 31 42.56 -13.05 38.83
N SER A 32 43.10 -12.62 37.68
CA SER A 32 44.46 -12.10 37.65
C SER A 32 44.56 -10.88 38.58
N VAL A 33 45.73 -10.67 39.18
CA VAL A 33 46.00 -9.55 40.12
C VAL A 33 45.76 -8.17 39.48
N PHE A 34 45.69 -8.13 38.14
CA PHE A 34 45.45 -6.94 37.34
C PHE A 34 43.98 -6.76 36.91
N MET A 35 43.09 -7.72 37.19
CA MET A 35 41.67 -7.63 36.82
C MET A 35 40.82 -7.01 37.93
N LYS A 36 40.44 -5.75 37.74
CA LYS A 36 39.53 -5.03 38.65
C LYS A 36 38.10 -5.57 38.52
N ARG A 37 37.41 -5.75 39.65
CA ARG A 37 35.99 -6.14 39.69
C ARG A 37 35.12 -5.13 38.96
N GLN A 38 34.25 -5.60 38.06
CA GLN A 38 33.29 -4.75 37.36
C GLN A 38 32.36 -4.05 38.38
N LYS A 39 32.37 -2.71 38.39
CA LYS A 39 31.49 -1.92 39.26
C LYS A 39 30.07 -1.90 38.71
N LYS A 40 29.08 -2.00 39.60
CA LYS A 40 27.67 -1.83 39.25
C LYS A 40 27.46 -0.38 38.80
N ILE A 41 26.71 -0.18 37.72
CA ILE A 41 26.40 1.16 37.19
C ILE A 41 25.46 1.87 38.16
N ASP A 42 25.70 3.17 38.39
CA ASP A 42 24.85 4.00 39.23
C ASP A 42 23.40 4.04 38.68
N PRO A 43 22.39 4.00 39.56
CA PRO A 43 20.99 3.90 39.14
C PRO A 43 20.56 5.08 38.25
N ASP A 44 21.09 6.28 38.49
CA ASP A 44 20.76 7.47 37.70
C ASP A 44 21.39 7.44 36.31
N ILE A 45 22.61 6.91 36.18
CA ILE A 45 23.25 6.72 34.86
C ILE A 45 22.50 5.66 34.05
N ALA A 46 22.01 4.60 34.70
CA ALA A 46 21.18 3.57 34.05
C ALA A 46 19.85 4.16 33.54
N LYS A 47 19.14 4.95 34.35
CA LYS A 47 17.91 5.67 33.95
C LYS A 47 18.15 6.63 32.79
N GLN A 48 19.25 7.38 32.81
CA GLN A 48 19.61 8.29 31.71
C GLN A 48 19.89 7.54 30.40
N ARG A 49 20.60 6.40 30.46
CA ARG A 49 20.85 5.56 29.29
C ARG A 49 19.55 5.00 28.71
N GLU A 50 18.63 4.56 29.57
CA GLU A 50 17.32 4.07 29.16
C GLU A 50 16.47 5.18 28.54
N ALA A 51 16.40 6.37 29.15
CA ALA A 51 15.69 7.52 28.61
C ALA A 51 16.23 7.96 27.24
N ARG A 52 17.55 7.91 27.03
CA ARG A 52 18.16 8.16 25.72
C ARG A 52 17.75 7.12 24.68
N LYS A 53 17.70 5.84 25.05
CA LYS A 53 17.21 4.76 24.17
C LYS A 53 15.74 4.96 23.81
N ARG A 54 14.89 5.25 24.78
CA ARG A 54 13.45 5.54 24.58
C ARG A 54 13.24 6.71 23.61
N ARG A 55 13.95 7.83 23.82
CA ARG A 55 13.87 9.00 22.93
C ARG A 55 14.35 8.70 21.50
N LYS A 56 15.37 7.86 21.34
CA LYS A 56 15.86 7.45 20.02
C LYS A 56 14.81 6.62 19.28
N LEU A 57 14.26 5.62 19.96
CA LEU A 57 13.20 4.77 19.42
C LEU A 57 11.94 5.57 19.08
N GLU A 58 11.54 6.52 19.92
CA GLU A 58 10.39 7.38 19.66
C GLU A 58 10.58 8.24 18.41
N LYS A 59 11.77 8.83 18.22
CA LYS A 59 12.10 9.59 17.01
C LYS A 59 12.07 8.71 15.76
N GLU A 60 12.59 7.50 15.86
CA GLU A 60 12.62 6.52 14.77
C GLU A 60 11.20 6.07 14.40
N ILE A 61 10.37 5.77 15.39
CA ILE A 61 8.93 5.47 15.19
C ILE A 61 8.23 6.64 14.53
N ARG A 62 8.45 7.88 14.99
CA ARG A 62 7.86 9.09 14.37
C ARG A 62 8.32 9.27 12.92
N ALA A 63 9.58 8.97 12.61
CA ALA A 63 10.11 9.03 11.24
C ALA A 63 9.46 7.96 10.34
N MET A 64 9.36 6.71 10.81
CA MET A 64 8.69 5.62 10.10
C MET A 64 7.21 5.92 9.86
N GLN A 65 6.49 6.44 10.87
CA GLN A 65 5.09 6.84 10.76
C GLN A 65 4.88 8.00 9.78
N LYS A 66 5.88 8.87 9.57
CA LYS A 66 5.81 9.93 8.56
C LYS A 66 6.00 9.36 7.15
N HIS A 67 6.91 8.41 6.99
CA HIS A 67 7.18 7.77 5.70
C HIS A 67 6.01 6.90 5.21
N SER A 68 5.35 6.16 6.11
CA SER A 68 4.20 5.31 5.77
C SER A 68 2.98 6.08 5.23
N LYS A 69 2.89 7.38 5.51
CA LYS A 69 1.82 8.27 5.02
C LYS A 69 2.11 8.89 3.67
N ARG A 70 3.31 8.71 3.10
CA ARG A 70 3.66 9.28 1.79
C ARG A 70 2.98 8.42 0.72
N PRO A 71 2.08 8.98 -0.10
CA PRO A 71 1.47 8.23 -1.19
C PRO A 71 2.55 7.80 -2.19
N LYS A 72 2.35 6.65 -2.83
CA LYS A 72 3.18 6.23 -3.95
C LYS A 72 3.02 7.27 -5.08
N PRO A 73 4.10 7.63 -5.80
CA PRO A 73 3.97 8.50 -6.96
C PRO A 73 3.13 7.82 -8.04
N VAL A 74 2.38 8.63 -8.79
CA VAL A 74 1.55 8.17 -9.92
C VAL A 74 2.36 8.39 -11.19
N ASP A 75 2.96 7.33 -11.70
CA ASP A 75 3.91 7.39 -12.83
C ASP A 75 3.28 8.03 -14.08
N GLU A 76 2.00 7.73 -14.38
CA GLU A 76 1.25 8.27 -15.53
C GLU A 76 1.06 9.79 -15.49
N MET A 77 1.05 10.39 -14.29
CA MET A 77 0.91 11.84 -14.13
C MET A 77 2.25 12.57 -14.25
N THR A 78 3.37 11.84 -14.18
CA THR A 78 4.71 12.42 -14.25
C THR A 78 5.27 12.35 -15.66
N VAL A 79 5.99 13.41 -16.07
CA VAL A 79 6.68 13.39 -17.36
C VAL A 79 7.91 12.48 -17.25
N ASP A 80 8.06 11.58 -18.21
CA ASP A 80 9.23 10.70 -18.29
C ASP A 80 10.52 11.50 -18.52
N ILE A 81 11.46 11.35 -17.59
CA ILE A 81 12.77 12.01 -17.59
C ILE A 81 13.56 11.69 -18.86
N ARG A 82 13.43 10.48 -19.42
CA ARG A 82 14.16 10.11 -20.66
C ARG A 82 13.63 10.90 -21.84
N SER A 83 12.32 11.06 -21.93
CA SER A 83 11.65 11.80 -22.98
C SER A 83 11.89 13.31 -22.89
N MET A 84 12.07 13.86 -21.69
CA MET A 84 12.41 15.28 -21.49
C MET A 84 13.78 15.67 -22.05
N LYS A 85 14.76 14.75 -22.07
CA LYS A 85 16.15 15.06 -22.50
C LYS A 85 16.27 15.35 -24.00
N ASN A 86 15.45 14.68 -24.81
CA ASN A 86 15.49 14.78 -26.27
C ASN A 86 14.14 15.30 -26.80
N ILE A 87 13.49 16.18 -26.04
CA ILE A 87 12.11 16.57 -26.32
C ILE A 87 12.01 17.30 -27.67
N ASP A 88 12.98 18.16 -27.97
CA ASP A 88 13.04 18.96 -29.19
C ASP A 88 13.19 18.09 -30.45
N GLU A 89 13.89 16.95 -30.35
CA GLU A 89 14.05 15.98 -31.45
C GLU A 89 12.79 15.14 -31.69
N ARG A 90 11.93 15.00 -30.66
CA ARG A 90 10.72 14.16 -30.70
C ARG A 90 9.47 14.93 -31.10
N TYR A 91 9.50 16.27 -31.02
CA TYR A 91 8.37 17.09 -31.43
C TYR A 91 8.18 17.00 -32.95
N ARG A 92 6.94 16.71 -33.35
CA ARG A 92 6.53 16.88 -34.74
C ARG A 92 6.35 18.37 -35.02
N THR A 93 6.75 18.80 -36.21
CA THR A 93 6.51 20.18 -36.68
C THR A 93 5.02 20.50 -36.62
N LYS A 94 4.67 21.67 -36.09
CA LYS A 94 3.29 22.12 -35.98
C LYS A 94 2.69 22.30 -37.38
N THR A 95 1.60 21.60 -37.67
CA THR A 95 0.82 21.81 -38.89
C THR A 95 0.03 23.11 -38.78
N GLU A 96 0.19 24.00 -39.75
CA GLU A 96 -0.65 25.19 -39.88
C GLU A 96 -2.00 24.78 -40.47
N LEU A 97 -3.09 25.24 -39.83
CA LEU A 97 -4.44 24.94 -40.29
C LEU A 97 -4.93 26.05 -41.21
N SER A 98 -5.66 25.68 -42.25
CA SER A 98 -6.36 26.66 -43.07
C SER A 98 -7.48 27.33 -42.26
N HIS A 99 -7.86 28.55 -42.66
CA HIS A 99 -9.00 29.26 -42.06
C HIS A 99 -10.28 28.42 -42.16
N ALA A 100 -10.51 27.78 -43.32
CA ALA A 100 -11.69 26.94 -43.55
C ALA A 100 -11.75 25.75 -42.57
N GLU A 101 -10.64 25.07 -42.33
CA GLU A 101 -10.56 23.94 -41.38
C GLU A 101 -10.80 24.41 -39.93
N THR A 102 -10.31 25.61 -39.60
CA THR A 102 -10.50 26.20 -38.27
C THR A 102 -11.97 26.52 -38.03
N ASP A 103 -12.66 27.08 -39.03
CA ASP A 103 -14.09 27.34 -38.97
C ASP A 103 -14.91 26.05 -38.86
N GLU A 104 -14.58 25.03 -39.64
CA GLU A 104 -15.24 23.72 -39.60
C GLU A 104 -15.13 23.09 -38.20
N ARG A 105 -13.92 23.10 -37.62
CA ARG A 105 -13.71 22.62 -36.24
C ARG A 105 -14.51 23.43 -35.22
N ALA A 106 -14.60 24.75 -35.40
CA ALA A 106 -15.39 25.60 -34.51
C ALA A 106 -16.88 25.29 -34.59
N VAL A 107 -17.41 24.99 -35.78
CA VAL A 107 -18.80 24.54 -35.97
C VAL A 107 -19.02 23.17 -35.31
N ALA A 108 -18.16 22.19 -35.59
CA ALA A 108 -18.24 20.86 -34.99
C ALA A 108 -18.20 20.91 -33.45
N GLN A 109 -17.34 21.75 -32.88
CA GLN A 109 -17.25 21.92 -31.42
C GLN A 109 -18.54 22.51 -30.81
N LYS A 110 -19.17 23.47 -31.50
CA LYS A 110 -20.45 24.05 -31.08
C LYS A 110 -21.56 23.00 -31.12
N GLU A 111 -21.62 22.21 -32.18
CA GLU A 111 -22.59 21.11 -32.32
C GLU A 111 -22.39 20.03 -31.25
N TYR A 112 -21.14 19.64 -31.01
CA TYR A 112 -20.80 18.71 -29.94
C TYR A 112 -21.24 19.22 -28.56
N THR A 113 -20.98 20.50 -28.27
CA THR A 113 -21.39 21.09 -26.99
C THR A 113 -22.92 21.13 -26.85
N ARG A 114 -23.65 21.43 -27.93
CA ARG A 114 -25.12 21.36 -27.96
C ARG A 114 -25.63 19.94 -27.71
N SER A 115 -25.03 18.93 -28.35
CA SER A 115 -25.45 17.53 -28.20
C SER A 115 -25.17 17.00 -26.80
N ARG A 116 -23.99 17.30 -26.23
CA ARG A 116 -23.67 16.96 -24.83
C ARG A 116 -24.59 17.65 -23.83
N GLY A 117 -24.93 18.93 -24.07
CA GLY A 117 -25.89 19.65 -23.25
C GLY A 117 -27.30 19.08 -23.34
N ALA A 118 -27.73 18.60 -24.51
CA ALA A 118 -29.01 17.92 -24.68
C ALA A 118 -29.05 16.58 -23.93
N LEU A 119 -27.99 15.76 -24.05
CA LEU A 119 -27.88 14.49 -23.34
C LEU A 119 -27.93 14.69 -21.81
N MET A 120 -27.16 15.66 -21.30
CA MET A 120 -27.17 16.00 -19.87
C MET A 120 -28.57 16.33 -19.36
N ARG A 121 -29.36 17.11 -20.12
CA ARG A 121 -30.74 17.44 -19.72
C ARG A 121 -31.66 16.22 -19.66
N VAL A 122 -31.49 15.28 -20.58
CA VAL A 122 -32.26 14.02 -20.59
C VAL A 122 -31.88 13.15 -19.39
N ASP A 123 -30.58 12.98 -19.14
CA ASP A 123 -30.09 12.20 -18.00
C ASP A 123 -30.56 12.80 -16.67
N ASP A 124 -30.45 14.12 -16.53
CA ASP A 124 -30.85 14.87 -15.35
C ASP A 124 -32.37 14.82 -15.11
N ALA A 125 -33.18 14.92 -16.17
CA ALA A 125 -34.62 14.70 -16.07
C ALA A 125 -34.94 13.28 -15.61
N TRP A 126 -34.28 12.27 -16.18
CA TRP A 126 -34.48 10.87 -15.80
C TRP A 126 -34.10 10.59 -14.33
N ILE A 127 -32.96 11.13 -13.86
CA ILE A 127 -32.53 11.01 -12.46
C ILE A 127 -33.56 11.65 -11.52
N ARG A 128 -34.00 12.88 -11.80
CA ARG A 128 -35.02 13.56 -10.99
C ARG A 128 -36.33 12.78 -10.93
N ASP A 129 -36.79 12.28 -12.07
CA ASP A 129 -38.00 11.47 -12.15
C ASP A 129 -37.86 10.15 -11.36
N SER A 130 -36.69 9.51 -11.44
CA SER A 130 -36.40 8.29 -10.69
C SER A 130 -36.44 8.54 -9.17
N ILE A 131 -35.84 9.63 -8.70
CA ILE A 131 -35.86 10.03 -7.28
C ILE A 131 -37.29 10.35 -6.84
N ALA A 132 -38.03 11.14 -7.62
CA ALA A 132 -39.41 11.50 -7.28
C ALA A 132 -40.32 10.26 -7.19
N LYS A 133 -40.13 9.27 -8.07
CA LYS A 133 -40.85 7.99 -8.01
C LYS A 133 -40.46 7.17 -6.76
N GLN A 134 -39.17 7.14 -6.42
CA GLN A 134 -38.67 6.48 -5.20
C GLN A 134 -39.29 7.11 -3.95
N ASP A 135 -39.27 8.44 -3.85
CA ASP A 135 -39.84 9.18 -2.70
C ASP A 135 -41.34 8.95 -2.57
N LYS A 136 -42.07 8.98 -3.70
CA LYS A 136 -43.50 8.67 -3.71
C LYS A 136 -43.77 7.25 -3.20
N ALA A 137 -43.00 6.26 -3.67
CA ALA A 137 -43.13 4.88 -3.24
C ALA A 137 -42.85 4.72 -1.74
N LEU A 138 -41.81 5.38 -1.20
CA LEU A 138 -41.49 5.35 0.22
C LEU A 138 -42.57 6.01 1.08
N ASN A 139 -43.15 7.12 0.62
CA ASN A 139 -44.24 7.80 1.32
C ASN A 139 -45.52 6.93 1.39
N GLU A 140 -45.86 6.21 0.32
CA GLU A 140 -46.98 5.26 0.37
C GLU A 140 -46.66 4.04 1.24
N LEU A 141 -45.44 3.51 1.17
CA LEU A 141 -44.99 2.40 2.03
C LEU A 141 -45.10 2.76 3.51
N LYS A 142 -44.72 3.99 3.88
CA LYS A 142 -44.81 4.48 5.26
C LYS A 142 -46.25 4.49 5.80
N LYS A 143 -47.25 4.77 4.96
CA LYS A 143 -48.67 4.76 5.35
C LYS A 143 -49.21 3.35 5.53
N LEU A 144 -48.76 2.41 4.69
CA LEU A 144 -49.27 1.03 4.66
C LEU A 144 -48.58 0.12 5.69
N ALA A 145 -47.25 0.21 5.80
CA ALA A 145 -46.42 -0.69 6.60
C ALA A 145 -45.15 0.03 7.12
N PRO A 146 -45.18 0.59 8.34
CA PRO A 146 -44.04 1.35 8.88
C PRO A 146 -42.79 0.48 9.12
N GLU A 147 -42.96 -0.79 9.49
CA GLU A 147 -41.84 -1.72 9.71
C GLU A 147 -41.02 -1.96 8.43
N LEU A 148 -41.68 -2.10 7.27
CA LEU A 148 -41.02 -2.27 5.98
C LEU A 148 -40.35 -0.98 5.51
N TYR A 149 -40.92 0.18 5.82
CA TYR A 149 -40.30 1.47 5.56
C TYR A 149 -38.98 1.61 6.33
N GLU A 150 -38.94 1.25 7.61
CA GLU A 150 -37.70 1.25 8.40
C GLU A 150 -36.65 0.29 7.84
N ALA A 151 -37.07 -0.89 7.37
CA ALA A 151 -36.16 -1.84 6.72
C ALA A 151 -35.59 -1.28 5.40
N ALA A 152 -36.42 -0.65 4.57
CA ALA A 152 -36.04 -0.08 3.28
C ALA A 152 -35.07 1.11 3.38
N LEU A 153 -35.12 1.87 4.48
CA LEU A 153 -34.19 2.98 4.74
C LEU A 153 -32.78 2.52 5.09
N ARG A 154 -32.60 1.27 5.53
CA ARG A 154 -31.27 0.78 5.94
C ARG A 154 -30.38 0.64 4.70
N PRO A 155 -29.15 1.21 4.72
CA PRO A 155 -28.23 1.05 3.60
C PRO A 155 -27.83 -0.42 3.45
N ASP A 156 -27.78 -0.90 2.21
CA ASP A 156 -27.34 -2.26 1.93
C ASP A 156 -25.83 -2.40 2.18
N VAL A 157 -25.48 -3.29 3.11
CA VAL A 157 -24.10 -3.61 3.48
C VAL A 157 -23.28 -4.10 2.28
N ARG A 158 -23.92 -4.80 1.33
CA ARG A 158 -23.24 -5.33 0.13
C ARG A 158 -22.77 -4.22 -0.79
N VAL A 159 -23.59 -3.17 -0.94
CA VAL A 159 -23.24 -1.98 -1.72
C VAL A 159 -22.09 -1.23 -1.03
N ALA A 160 -22.14 -1.10 0.30
CA ALA A 160 -21.12 -0.39 1.09
C ALA A 160 -19.76 -1.09 1.09
N GLN A 161 -19.73 -2.43 1.02
CA GLN A 161 -18.49 -3.22 0.94
C GLN A 161 -17.78 -3.11 -0.42
N GLY A 162 -18.48 -2.64 -1.45
CA GLY A 162 -17.95 -2.42 -2.79
C GLY A 162 -18.61 -3.32 -3.83
N ILE A 163 -18.92 -2.75 -4.99
CA ILE A 163 -19.45 -3.45 -6.16
C ILE A 163 -18.41 -3.38 -7.27
N VAL A 164 -18.14 -4.52 -7.90
CA VAL A 164 -17.31 -4.58 -9.11
C VAL A 164 -18.24 -4.51 -10.32
N LEU A 165 -18.18 -3.40 -11.05
CA LEU A 165 -18.90 -3.20 -12.30
C LEU A 165 -17.88 -3.12 -13.44
N ASN A 166 -17.93 -4.08 -14.35
CA ASN A 166 -17.12 -4.06 -15.55
C ASN A 166 -17.87 -3.26 -16.63
N GLY A 167 -17.19 -2.32 -17.28
CA GLY A 167 -17.76 -1.57 -18.40
C GLY A 167 -18.07 -2.47 -19.60
N PRO A 168 -18.94 -2.01 -20.53
CA PRO A 168 -19.22 -2.76 -21.75
C PRO A 168 -17.96 -2.87 -22.62
N ALA A 169 -17.74 -4.05 -23.21
CA ALA A 169 -16.70 -4.24 -24.22
C ALA A 169 -17.13 -3.67 -25.58
N ASN A 170 -16.16 -3.25 -26.40
CA ASN A 170 -16.42 -2.80 -27.78
C ASN A 170 -17.05 -3.89 -28.64
N THR A 171 -16.73 -5.16 -28.36
CA THR A 171 -17.22 -6.34 -29.07
C THR A 171 -17.61 -7.40 -28.03
N PRO A 172 -18.75 -8.10 -28.19
CA PRO A 172 -19.12 -9.18 -27.30
C PRO A 172 -18.10 -10.34 -27.35
N PRO A 173 -18.00 -11.15 -26.29
CA PRO A 173 -17.08 -12.29 -26.27
C PRO A 173 -17.50 -13.33 -27.32
N LEU A 174 -16.51 -13.84 -28.05
CA LEU A 174 -16.74 -14.91 -29.03
C LEU A 174 -16.89 -16.25 -28.30
N PRO A 175 -17.98 -17.02 -28.51
CA PRO A 175 -18.10 -18.35 -27.95
C PRO A 175 -16.98 -19.24 -28.47
N TYR A 176 -16.33 -19.99 -27.56
CA TYR A 176 -15.27 -20.97 -27.88
C TYR A 176 -13.95 -20.40 -28.39
N TYR A 177 -13.68 -19.11 -28.18
CA TYR A 177 -12.34 -18.58 -28.43
C TYR A 177 -11.33 -19.17 -27.45
N GLN A 178 -10.31 -19.86 -27.98
CA GLN A 178 -9.17 -20.34 -27.22
C GLN A 178 -8.03 -19.33 -27.35
N SER A 179 -7.76 -18.61 -26.26
CA SER A 179 -6.61 -17.72 -26.18
C SER A 179 -5.30 -18.52 -26.26
N PRO A 180 -4.25 -17.99 -26.90
CA PRO A 180 -2.93 -18.61 -26.87
C PRO A 180 -2.35 -18.58 -25.46
N ASP A 181 -1.54 -19.60 -25.13
CA ASP A 181 -0.84 -19.69 -23.84
C ASP A 181 0.24 -18.61 -23.72
N GLY A 182 0.42 -18.07 -22.51
CA GLY A 182 1.46 -17.09 -22.20
C GLY A 182 1.62 -16.84 -20.70
N ASP A 183 2.82 -16.40 -20.30
CA ASP A 183 3.15 -16.10 -18.90
C ASP A 183 2.91 -14.61 -18.58
N TYR A 184 2.29 -14.34 -17.43
CA TYR A 184 2.18 -12.98 -16.89
C TYR A 184 3.32 -12.70 -15.90
N ILE A 185 4.16 -11.72 -16.22
CA ILE A 185 5.23 -11.24 -15.34
C ILE A 185 4.84 -9.86 -14.83
N ASP A 186 4.66 -9.74 -13.52
CA ASP A 186 4.38 -8.44 -12.89
C ASP A 186 5.65 -7.58 -12.87
N THR A 187 5.65 -6.50 -13.65
CA THR A 187 6.74 -5.52 -13.72
C THR A 187 6.46 -4.26 -12.90
N THR A 188 5.48 -4.30 -11.97
CA THR A 188 5.15 -3.14 -11.13
C THR A 188 6.33 -2.74 -10.25
N ARG A 189 6.62 -1.43 -10.21
CA ARG A 189 7.74 -0.90 -9.45
C ARG A 189 7.42 -0.92 -7.95
N SER A 190 8.27 -1.59 -7.17
CA SER A 190 8.22 -1.51 -5.72
C SER A 190 8.77 -0.17 -5.23
N TRP A 191 7.96 0.58 -4.49
CA TRP A 191 8.35 1.82 -3.81
C TRP A 191 8.59 1.52 -2.33
N VAL A 192 9.83 1.66 -1.84
CA VAL A 192 10.23 1.48 -0.43
C VAL A 192 10.38 2.83 0.24
#